data_AF-A0A6V8H0J1-F1
#
_entry.id   AF-A0A6V8H0J1-F1
#
_cell.length_a   1.000
_cell.length_b   1.000
_cell.length_c   1.000
_cell.angle_alpha   90.00
_cell.angle_beta   90.00
_cell.angle_gamma   90.00
#
_symmetry.space_group_name_H-M   'P 1'
#
loop_
_entity.id
_entity.type
_entity.pdbx_description
1 polymer ?
#
loop_
_entity_poly.entity_id
_entity_poly.type
_entity_poly.pdbx_seq_one_letter_code
_entity_poly.pdbx_strand_id
1 'polypeptide(L)'
;MEECPQHIRVVSSEARQLWPEFITNDPAKIGECEFYLISEMHSQLIVHHPYRTVLELTKPLELTTEDVSQATTLISDHYQTDLPLLYPPHVIAVMAILLAVMFGGGGGAAAHRNPYGHGAIVANPPSISTSLREAGLGVTLSALGGSNAPAAAGATRPDPRISRIVTWLAESEVDIKAVIECTQEMISLYEVMDGVNIQQCKEIISRMIKTRNADK
;
A
#
# COMPACT_ATOMS: atom_id res chain seq x y z
N MET A 1 17.22 -7.34 -7.73
CA MET A 1 17.12 -7.74 -9.15
C MET A 1 16.32 -9.03 -9.20
N GLU A 2 15.12 -9.00 -9.80
CA GLU A 2 14.09 -10.03 -9.64
C GLU A 2 14.21 -11.25 -10.58
N GLU A 3 15.40 -11.50 -11.14
CA GLU A 3 15.69 -12.64 -12.04
C GLU A 3 14.73 -12.79 -13.25
N CYS A 4 14.00 -11.74 -13.62
CA CYS A 4 13.06 -11.70 -14.74
C CYS A 4 13.54 -10.69 -15.79
N PRO A 5 14.55 -11.03 -16.62
CA PRO A 5 15.17 -10.08 -17.54
C PRO A 5 14.20 -9.68 -18.66
N GLN A 6 14.14 -8.39 -18.95
CA GLN A 6 13.39 -7.83 -20.08
C GLN A 6 14.34 -7.15 -21.06
N HIS A 7 14.16 -7.41 -22.36
CA HIS A 7 15.02 -6.84 -23.38
C HIS A 7 14.77 -5.32 -23.54
N ILE A 8 15.83 -4.51 -23.55
CA ILE A 8 15.75 -3.03 -23.56
C ILE A 8 14.87 -2.45 -24.68
N ARG A 9 14.85 -3.11 -25.85
CA ARG A 9 13.98 -2.69 -26.98
C ARG A 9 12.50 -2.85 -26.68
N VAL A 10 12.11 -3.89 -25.92
CA VAL A 10 10.71 -4.12 -25.52
C VAL A 10 10.28 -3.05 -24.52
N VAL A 11 11.11 -2.78 -23.51
CA VAL A 11 10.86 -1.73 -22.53
C VAL A 11 10.71 -0.36 -23.21
N SER A 12 11.62 -0.04 -24.13
CA SER A 12 11.58 1.22 -24.89
C SER A 12 10.36 1.33 -25.83
N SER A 13 9.93 0.22 -26.46
CA SER A 13 8.74 0.24 -27.32
C SER A 13 7.45 0.44 -26.52
N GLU A 14 7.27 -0.30 -25.42
CA GLU A 14 6.09 -0.20 -24.57
C GLU A 14 5.99 1.18 -23.89
N ALA A 15 7.11 1.67 -23.34
CA ALA A 15 7.15 2.98 -22.69
C ALA A 15 6.75 4.11 -23.66
N ARG A 16 7.15 4.02 -24.93
CA ARG A 16 6.79 5.00 -25.96
C ARG A 16 5.35 4.86 -26.45
N GLN A 17 4.80 3.65 -26.45
CA GLN A 17 3.39 3.45 -26.74
C GLN A 17 2.50 4.11 -25.68
N LEU A 18 2.90 4.03 -24.41
CA LEU A 18 2.17 4.65 -23.30
C LEU A 18 2.44 6.15 -23.15
N TRP A 19 3.68 6.58 -23.38
CA TRP A 19 4.17 7.94 -23.10
C TRP A 19 5.01 8.53 -24.24
N PRO A 20 4.43 8.74 -25.43
CA PRO A 20 5.18 9.19 -26.59
C PRO A 20 5.80 10.58 -26.42
N GLU A 21 5.22 11.44 -25.58
CA GLU A 21 5.70 12.81 -25.33
C GLU A 21 6.90 12.87 -24.35
N PHE A 22 7.16 11.79 -23.61
CA PHE A 22 8.13 11.80 -22.51
C PHE A 22 9.34 10.89 -22.74
N ILE A 23 9.22 9.89 -23.61
CA ILE A 23 10.25 8.86 -23.82
C ILE A 23 11.03 9.13 -25.11
N THR A 24 12.35 9.11 -25.02
CA THR A 24 13.25 9.28 -26.18
C THR A 24 13.28 8.03 -27.07
N ASN A 25 13.50 8.21 -28.37
CA ASN A 25 13.63 7.09 -29.32
C ASN A 25 14.92 6.28 -29.15
N ASP A 26 15.93 6.82 -28.49
CA ASP A 26 17.25 6.19 -28.32
C ASP A 26 17.28 5.31 -27.07
N PRO A 27 17.38 3.96 -27.19
CA PRO A 27 17.50 3.06 -26.06
C PRO A 27 18.80 3.28 -25.24
N ALA A 28 19.84 3.87 -25.83
CA ALA A 28 21.08 4.16 -25.10
C ALA A 28 20.84 5.09 -23.90
N LYS A 29 19.84 5.98 -23.98
CA LYS A 29 19.45 6.86 -22.87
C LYS A 29 18.85 6.12 -21.68
N ILE A 30 18.18 4.99 -21.93
CA ILE A 30 17.70 4.11 -20.85
C ILE A 30 18.91 3.45 -20.16
N GLY A 31 19.91 3.01 -20.93
CA GLY A 31 21.15 2.45 -20.38
C GLY A 31 21.99 3.46 -19.59
N GLU A 32 22.10 4.71 -20.05
CA GLU A 32 22.73 5.80 -19.28
C GLU A 32 21.99 6.02 -17.96
N CYS A 33 20.65 6.07 -17.99
CA CYS A 33 19.81 6.22 -16.79
C CYS A 33 19.99 5.06 -15.81
N GLU A 34 20.02 3.82 -16.29
CA GLU A 34 20.29 2.62 -15.50
C GLU A 34 21.65 2.72 -14.79
N PHE A 35 22.69 3.15 -15.51
CA PHE A 35 24.02 3.35 -14.93
C PHE A 35 24.00 4.37 -13.78
N TYR A 36 23.35 5.52 -13.97
CA TYR A 36 23.21 6.52 -12.91
C TYR A 36 22.45 5.98 -11.71
N LEU A 37 21.36 5.24 -11.94
CA LEU A 37 20.52 4.67 -10.88
C LEU A 37 21.26 3.62 -10.05
N ILE A 38 22.05 2.75 -10.69
CA ILE A 38 22.90 1.76 -9.98
C ILE A 38 23.99 2.46 -9.16
N SER A 39 24.61 3.51 -9.74
CA SER A 39 25.63 4.31 -9.05
C SER A 39 25.06 5.00 -7.82
N GLU A 40 23.90 5.65 -7.93
CA GLU A 40 23.27 6.40 -6.84
C GLU A 40 22.83 5.49 -5.69
N MET A 41 22.31 4.29 -6.01
CA MET A 41 21.96 3.30 -4.99
C MET A 41 23.17 2.51 -4.44
N HIS A 42 24.40 2.86 -4.84
CA HIS A 42 25.62 2.15 -4.46
C HIS A 42 25.52 0.61 -4.64
N SER A 43 24.83 0.15 -5.69
CA SER A 43 24.56 -1.27 -5.94
C SER A 43 23.77 -2.03 -4.86
N GLN A 44 23.04 -1.34 -3.98
CA GLN A 44 22.10 -1.95 -3.02
C GLN A 44 20.74 -2.23 -3.70
N LEU A 45 20.69 -3.30 -4.52
CA LEU A 45 19.55 -3.59 -5.42
C LEU A 45 18.61 -4.70 -4.96
N ILE A 46 18.77 -5.18 -3.72
CA ILE A 46 17.95 -6.25 -3.13
C ILE A 46 17.00 -5.61 -2.11
N VAL A 47 15.71 -5.84 -2.29
CA VAL A 47 14.65 -5.34 -1.41
C VAL A 47 13.88 -6.53 -0.86
N HIS A 48 13.64 -6.54 0.44
CA HIS A 48 12.82 -7.56 1.09
C HIS A 48 11.37 -7.10 1.17
N HIS A 49 10.47 -7.80 0.50
CA HIS A 49 9.06 -7.43 0.42
C HIS A 49 8.20 -8.07 1.55
N PRO A 50 7.16 -7.37 2.02
CA PRO A 50 6.27 -7.84 3.10
C PRO A 50 5.38 -9.04 2.71
N TYR A 51 5.22 -9.34 1.42
CA TYR A 51 4.39 -10.46 0.94
C TYR A 51 4.77 -11.81 1.56
N ARG A 52 6.08 -12.04 1.79
CA ARG A 52 6.57 -13.28 2.40
C ARG A 52 6.01 -13.47 3.80
N THR A 53 6.05 -12.42 4.62
CA THR A 53 5.55 -12.45 6.00
C THR A 53 4.04 -12.71 6.03
N VAL A 54 3.27 -12.15 5.09
CA VAL A 54 1.82 -12.44 5.01
C VAL A 54 1.55 -13.93 4.80
N LEU A 55 2.30 -14.57 3.90
CA LEU A 55 2.16 -16.01 3.64
C LEU A 55 2.57 -16.84 4.86
N GLU A 56 3.63 -16.45 5.56
CA GLU A 56 4.09 -17.14 6.78
C GLU A 56 3.07 -17.01 7.93
N LEU A 57 2.42 -15.84 8.07
CA LEU A 57 1.42 -15.57 9.11
C LEU A 57 0.01 -16.08 8.78
N THR A 58 -0.24 -16.55 7.55
CA THR A 58 -1.56 -17.07 7.14
C THR A 58 -2.01 -18.24 8.02
N LYS A 59 -1.13 -19.21 8.31
CA LYS A 59 -1.48 -20.38 9.13
C LYS A 59 -1.62 -20.04 10.62
N PRO A 60 -0.66 -19.35 11.27
CA PRO A 60 -0.78 -18.99 12.69
C PRO A 60 -2.01 -18.16 13.04
N LEU A 61 -2.43 -17.26 12.14
CA LEU A 61 -3.57 -16.36 12.37
C LEU A 61 -4.89 -16.93 11.81
N GLU A 62 -4.84 -18.10 11.16
CA GLU A 62 -5.95 -18.73 10.42
C GLU A 62 -6.65 -17.74 9.47
N LEU A 63 -5.86 -17.03 8.65
CA LEU A 63 -6.39 -16.07 7.70
C LEU A 63 -7.12 -16.78 6.56
N THR A 64 -8.23 -16.19 6.11
CA THR A 64 -8.93 -16.67 4.92
C THR A 64 -8.18 -16.27 3.65
N THR A 65 -8.45 -16.96 2.52
CA THR A 65 -7.91 -16.57 1.21
C THR A 65 -8.29 -15.13 0.83
N GLU A 66 -9.47 -14.69 1.26
CA GLU A 66 -9.94 -13.32 1.06
C GLU A 66 -9.08 -12.32 1.85
N ASP A 67 -8.80 -12.59 3.13
CA ASP A 67 -7.94 -11.74 3.96
C ASP A 67 -6.52 -11.63 3.37
N VAL A 68 -5.95 -12.72 2.86
CA VAL A 68 -4.62 -12.73 2.22
C VAL A 68 -4.63 -11.92 0.92
N SER A 69 -5.67 -12.06 0.11
CA SER A 69 -5.84 -11.29 -1.13
C SER A 69 -5.97 -9.79 -0.86
N GLN A 70 -6.75 -9.43 0.17
CA GLN A 70 -6.90 -8.04 0.62
C GLN A 70 -5.58 -7.49 1.17
N ALA A 71 -4.87 -8.24 2.02
CA ALA A 71 -3.57 -7.83 2.54
C ALA A 71 -2.55 -7.62 1.42
N THR A 72 -2.57 -8.45 0.37
CA THR A 72 -1.72 -8.31 -0.82
C THR A 72 -2.04 -7.03 -1.59
N THR A 73 -3.33 -6.65 -1.66
CA THR A 73 -3.76 -5.39 -2.28
C THR A 73 -3.28 -4.19 -1.46
N LEU A 74 -3.46 -4.21 -0.14
CA LEU A 74 -2.96 -3.16 0.76
C LEU A 74 -1.43 -3.01 0.71
N ILE A 75 -0.71 -4.14 0.59
CA ILE A 75 0.73 -4.13 0.33
C ILE A 75 1.04 -3.57 -1.07
N SER A 76 0.16 -3.68 -2.05
CA SER A 76 0.44 -3.03 -3.34
C SER A 76 0.28 -1.50 -3.21
N ASP A 77 -0.67 -1.06 -2.41
CA ASP A 77 -0.96 0.36 -2.19
C ASP A 77 0.09 1.05 -1.28
N HIS A 78 0.66 0.38 -0.27
CA HIS A 78 1.65 1.02 0.62
C HIS A 78 2.92 1.50 -0.10
N TYR A 79 3.24 1.00 -1.30
CA TYR A 79 4.35 1.52 -2.11
C TYR A 79 4.12 2.95 -2.64
N GLN A 80 2.91 3.49 -2.46
CA GLN A 80 2.60 4.90 -2.73
C GLN A 80 3.02 5.82 -1.57
N THR A 81 3.48 5.25 -0.46
CA THR A 81 3.99 5.95 0.72
C THR A 81 5.50 5.74 0.86
N ASP A 82 6.10 6.41 1.85
CA ASP A 82 7.49 6.22 2.25
C ASP A 82 7.70 5.12 3.31
N LEU A 83 6.63 4.39 3.70
CA LEU A 83 6.68 3.31 4.68
C LEU A 83 7.77 2.26 4.40
N PRO A 84 8.05 1.81 3.15
CA PRO A 84 9.12 0.86 2.87
C PRO A 84 10.52 1.33 3.27
N LEU A 85 10.72 2.64 3.43
CA LEU A 85 11.99 3.24 3.83
C LEU A 85 12.10 3.44 5.35
N LEU A 86 10.95 3.49 6.05
CA LEU A 86 10.88 3.79 7.47
C LEU A 86 10.74 2.53 8.34
N TYR A 87 10.02 1.51 7.86
CA TYR A 87 9.67 0.35 8.66
C TYR A 87 10.11 -0.97 8.02
N PRO A 88 10.47 -1.98 8.84
CA PRO A 88 10.76 -3.31 8.34
C PRO A 88 9.54 -3.97 7.65
N PRO A 89 9.76 -4.86 6.66
CA PRO A 89 8.69 -5.49 5.90
C PRO A 89 7.73 -6.33 6.76
N HIS A 90 8.20 -6.91 7.88
CA HIS A 90 7.31 -7.68 8.75
C HIS A 90 6.29 -6.80 9.50
N VAL A 91 6.65 -5.57 9.86
CA VAL A 91 5.73 -4.60 10.48
C VAL A 91 4.65 -4.18 9.49
N ILE A 92 5.05 -3.88 8.25
CA ILE A 92 4.14 -3.53 7.16
C ILE A 92 3.18 -4.68 6.85
N ALA A 93 3.66 -5.92 6.86
CA ALA A 93 2.81 -7.10 6.65
C ALA A 93 1.74 -7.27 7.74
N VAL A 94 2.11 -7.06 9.00
CA VAL A 94 1.17 -7.09 10.14
C VAL A 94 0.11 -5.99 9.99
N MET A 95 0.53 -4.77 9.64
CA MET A 95 -0.40 -3.67 9.36
C MET A 95 -1.39 -4.03 8.25
N ALA A 96 -0.90 -4.60 7.14
CA ALA A 96 -1.75 -5.00 6.02
C ALA A 96 -2.74 -6.11 6.39
N ILE A 97 -2.33 -7.09 7.20
CA ILE A 97 -3.22 -8.15 7.70
C ILE A 97 -4.30 -7.56 8.62
N LEU A 98 -3.91 -6.67 9.54
CA LEU A 98 -4.83 -6.03 10.47
C LEU A 98 -5.93 -5.27 9.71
N LEU A 99 -5.53 -4.42 8.76
CA LEU A 99 -6.45 -3.67 7.91
C LEU A 99 -7.31 -4.59 7.03
N ALA A 100 -6.74 -5.64 6.44
CA ALA A 100 -7.48 -6.59 5.60
C ALA A 100 -8.63 -7.28 6.37
N VAL A 101 -8.36 -7.77 7.58
CA VAL A 101 -9.37 -8.42 8.41
C VAL A 101 -10.45 -7.43 8.85
N MET A 102 -10.07 -6.18 9.14
CA MET A 102 -11.02 -5.13 9.48
C MET A 102 -11.96 -4.78 8.34
N PHE A 103 -11.47 -4.75 7.10
CA PHE A 103 -12.32 -4.53 5.92
C PHE A 103 -13.19 -5.75 5.58
N GLY A 104 -12.70 -6.97 5.83
CA GLY A 104 -13.41 -8.21 5.55
C GLY A 104 -14.54 -8.53 6.56
N GLY A 105 -14.42 -8.14 7.82
CA GLY A 105 -15.38 -8.49 8.89
C GLY A 105 -16.68 -7.68 8.92
N GLY A 106 -16.70 -6.51 8.26
CA GLY A 106 -17.79 -5.54 8.39
C GLY A 106 -18.53 -5.25 7.08
N GLY A 107 -18.94 -6.24 6.28
CA GLY A 107 -19.81 -6.05 5.10
C GLY A 107 -19.30 -5.08 4.00
N GLY A 108 -18.14 -4.45 4.20
CA GLY A 108 -17.55 -3.40 3.36
C GLY A 108 -16.58 -3.94 2.31
N ALA A 109 -16.41 -5.27 2.22
CA ALA A 109 -15.53 -5.93 1.25
C ALA A 109 -15.83 -5.55 -0.22
N ALA A 110 -17.01 -5.02 -0.52
CA ALA A 110 -17.37 -4.54 -1.85
C ALA A 110 -17.03 -3.05 -2.12
N ALA A 111 -16.75 -2.25 -1.08
CA ALA A 111 -16.73 -0.79 -1.20
C ALA A 111 -15.35 -0.21 -1.51
N HIS A 112 -14.26 -0.85 -1.09
CA HIS A 112 -12.94 -0.24 -1.18
C HIS A 112 -11.98 -1.02 -2.07
N ARG A 113 -12.32 -1.06 -3.37
CA ARG A 113 -11.34 -1.37 -4.42
C ARG A 113 -10.66 -0.07 -4.81
N ASN A 114 -9.33 -0.07 -4.80
CA ASN A 114 -8.51 1.00 -5.34
C ASN A 114 -9.06 1.41 -6.73
N PRO A 115 -9.40 2.69 -6.98
CA PRO A 115 -9.89 3.16 -8.28
C PRO A 115 -8.89 2.93 -9.44
N TYR A 116 -7.64 2.59 -9.12
CA TYR A 116 -6.59 2.22 -10.08
C TYR A 116 -6.48 0.70 -10.33
N GLY A 117 -7.27 -0.13 -9.65
CA GLY A 117 -7.42 -1.56 -9.91
C GLY A 117 -8.37 -1.82 -11.07
N HIS A 118 -8.05 -2.81 -11.92
CA HIS A 118 -8.85 -3.20 -13.10
C HIS A 118 -10.17 -3.93 -12.76
N GLY A 119 -10.95 -3.44 -11.78
CA GLY A 119 -12.22 -4.01 -11.33
C GLY A 119 -13.37 -3.02 -11.38
N ALA A 120 -14.60 -3.54 -11.46
CA ALA A 120 -15.83 -2.75 -11.58
C ALA A 120 -15.94 -1.64 -10.51
N ILE A 121 -16.18 -0.41 -10.96
CA ILE A 121 -16.37 0.80 -10.17
C ILE A 121 -17.76 0.74 -9.52
N VAL A 122 -17.82 0.80 -8.19
CA VAL A 122 -19.07 1.05 -7.46
C VAL A 122 -19.31 2.55 -7.43
N ALA A 123 -20.53 3.00 -7.75
CA ALA A 123 -20.87 4.41 -7.68
C ALA A 123 -20.91 4.87 -6.21
N ASN A 124 -20.03 5.82 -5.86
CA ASN A 124 -19.95 6.50 -4.57
C ASN A 124 -19.65 5.57 -3.37
N PRO A 125 -18.46 4.94 -3.33
CA PRO A 125 -18.07 4.16 -2.16
C PRO A 125 -17.96 5.09 -0.92
N PRO A 126 -18.39 4.63 0.27
CA PRO A 126 -18.11 5.36 1.50
C PRO A 126 -16.59 5.58 1.64
N SER A 127 -16.19 6.75 2.14
CA SER A 127 -14.78 7.03 2.38
C SER A 127 -14.20 6.00 3.34
N ILE A 128 -12.93 5.61 3.13
CA ILE A 128 -12.28 4.58 3.95
C ILE A 128 -12.31 4.95 5.43
N SER A 129 -12.19 6.25 5.76
CA SER A 129 -12.24 6.78 7.12
C SER A 129 -13.58 6.46 7.79
N THR A 130 -14.67 6.49 7.02
CA THR A 130 -16.01 6.11 7.50
C THR A 130 -16.09 4.60 7.74
N SER A 131 -15.63 3.78 6.79
CA SER A 131 -15.66 2.32 6.91
C SER A 131 -14.74 1.80 8.03
N LEU A 132 -13.57 2.40 8.24
CA LEU A 132 -12.66 2.05 9.34
C LEU A 132 -13.25 2.42 10.70
N ARG A 133 -13.92 3.57 10.79
CA ARG A 133 -14.64 3.97 11.99
C ARG A 133 -15.77 3.00 12.31
N GLU A 134 -16.53 2.58 11.31
CA GLU A 134 -17.59 1.57 11.44
C GLU A 134 -17.04 0.17 11.80
N ALA A 135 -15.87 -0.19 11.27
CA ALA A 135 -15.17 -1.43 11.59
C ALA A 135 -14.49 -1.45 12.98
N GLY A 136 -14.64 -0.37 13.77
CA GLY A 136 -14.14 -0.32 15.15
C GLY A 136 -12.65 -0.01 15.28
N LEU A 137 -12.03 0.65 14.29
CA LEU A 137 -10.61 1.00 14.30
C LEU A 137 -10.16 1.72 15.58
N GLY A 138 -10.96 2.66 16.08
CA GLY A 138 -10.63 3.38 17.31
C GLY A 138 -10.52 2.45 18.53
N VAL A 139 -11.34 1.40 18.57
CA VAL A 139 -11.33 0.40 19.65
C VAL A 139 -10.12 -0.53 19.49
N THR A 140 -9.81 -0.95 18.26
CA THR A 140 -8.66 -1.84 18.01
C THR A 140 -7.33 -1.15 18.27
N LEU A 141 -7.15 0.09 17.84
CA LEU A 141 -5.94 0.87 18.18
C LEU A 141 -5.83 1.15 19.68
N SER A 142 -6.95 1.42 20.37
CA SER A 142 -6.94 1.62 21.82
C SER A 142 -6.53 0.35 22.58
N ALA A 143 -6.97 -0.81 22.09
CA ALA A 143 -6.58 -2.12 22.63
C ALA A 143 -5.10 -2.42 22.38
N LEU A 144 -4.57 -2.05 21.21
CA LEU A 144 -3.13 -2.17 20.88
C LEU A 144 -2.27 -1.20 21.72
N GLY A 145 -2.76 0.01 21.98
CA GLY A 145 -2.08 1.02 22.79
C GLY A 145 -2.07 0.76 24.31
N GLY A 146 -2.59 -0.39 24.78
CA GLY A 146 -2.60 -0.75 26.21
C GLY A 146 -3.54 0.08 27.07
N SER A 147 -4.45 0.84 26.45
CA SER A 147 -5.47 1.58 27.18
C SER A 147 -6.66 0.66 27.47
N ASN A 148 -6.81 0.22 28.72
CA ASN A 148 -8.03 -0.39 29.23
C ASN A 148 -9.16 0.67 29.30
N ALA A 149 -9.58 1.20 28.16
CA ALA A 149 -10.80 1.98 28.08
C ALA A 149 -11.98 1.01 28.30
N PRO A 150 -12.90 1.29 29.23
CA PRO A 150 -14.07 0.45 29.42
C PRO A 150 -14.83 0.37 28.09
N ALA A 151 -15.16 -0.85 27.67
CA ALA A 151 -15.98 -1.07 26.48
C ALA A 151 -17.26 -0.21 26.61
N ALA A 152 -17.40 0.79 25.75
CA ALA A 152 -18.60 1.60 25.72
C ALA A 152 -19.79 0.67 25.43
N ALA A 153 -20.80 0.68 26.31
CA ALA A 153 -22.01 -0.12 26.18
C ALA A 153 -22.70 0.22 24.86
N GLY A 154 -22.50 -0.61 23.84
CA GLY A 154 -22.99 -0.39 22.46
C GLY A 154 -21.97 -0.69 21.35
N ALA A 155 -20.69 -0.95 21.68
CA ALA A 155 -19.71 -1.35 20.68
C ALA A 155 -20.01 -2.77 20.14
N THR A 156 -20.07 -2.90 18.81
CA THR A 156 -20.08 -4.19 18.12
C THR A 156 -18.90 -5.04 18.59
N ARG A 157 -19.17 -6.30 18.92
CA ARG A 157 -18.13 -7.23 19.41
C ARG A 157 -17.01 -7.29 18.36
N PRO A 158 -15.74 -7.06 18.74
CA PRO A 158 -14.64 -7.10 17.78
C PRO A 158 -14.61 -8.48 17.13
N ASP A 159 -14.40 -8.51 15.80
CA ASP A 159 -14.30 -9.74 15.02
C ASP A 159 -13.32 -10.70 15.75
N PRO A 160 -13.70 -11.98 15.96
CA PRO A 160 -12.81 -12.94 16.64
C PRO A 160 -11.44 -13.04 15.96
N ARG A 161 -11.34 -12.78 14.66
CA ARG A 161 -10.06 -12.72 13.92
C ARG A 161 -9.19 -11.55 14.36
N ILE A 162 -9.79 -10.37 14.59
CA ILE A 162 -9.07 -9.21 15.14
C ILE A 162 -8.55 -9.52 16.53
N SER A 163 -9.37 -10.16 17.37
CA SER A 163 -8.95 -10.55 18.72
C SER A 163 -7.73 -11.48 18.68
N ARG A 164 -7.70 -12.43 17.74
CA ARG A 164 -6.54 -13.33 17.55
C ARG A 164 -5.28 -12.57 17.13
N ILE A 165 -5.40 -11.62 16.20
CA ILE A 165 -4.27 -10.79 15.76
C ILE A 165 -3.72 -9.96 16.92
N VAL A 166 -4.61 -9.36 17.73
CA VAL A 166 -4.21 -8.57 18.91
C VAL A 166 -3.50 -9.45 19.94
N THR A 167 -4.02 -10.65 20.23
CA THR A 167 -3.36 -11.59 21.14
C THR A 167 -2.00 -12.01 20.61
N TRP A 168 -1.90 -12.36 19.33
CA TRP A 168 -0.63 -12.73 18.69
C TRP A 168 0.37 -11.58 18.75
N LEU A 169 -0.07 -10.34 18.49
CA LEU A 169 0.78 -9.15 18.58
C LEU A 169 1.31 -8.91 20.00
N ALA A 170 0.46 -9.08 21.01
CA ALA A 170 0.83 -8.93 22.41
C ALA A 170 1.88 -9.96 22.87
N GLU A 171 1.90 -11.14 22.26
CA GLU A 171 2.89 -12.20 22.51
C GLU A 171 4.15 -12.08 21.62
N SER A 172 4.10 -11.25 20.58
CA SER A 172 5.19 -11.07 19.61
C SER A 172 6.15 -9.94 20.00
N GLU A 173 7.37 -9.99 19.44
CA GLU A 173 8.35 -8.89 19.55
C GLU A 173 8.13 -7.77 18.51
N VAL A 174 7.00 -7.77 17.80
CA VAL A 174 6.69 -6.76 16.78
C VAL A 174 6.35 -5.44 17.46
N ASP A 175 6.96 -4.35 17.00
CA ASP A 175 6.69 -3.02 17.55
C ASP A 175 5.27 -2.54 17.21
N ILE A 176 4.40 -2.56 18.22
CA ILE A 176 3.00 -2.13 18.12
C ILE A 176 2.89 -0.65 17.74
N LYS A 177 3.83 0.21 18.18
CA LYS A 177 3.79 1.64 17.84
C LYS A 177 4.02 1.83 16.34
N ALA A 178 5.01 1.14 15.79
CA ALA A 178 5.30 1.14 14.37
C ALA A 178 4.10 0.64 13.54
N VAL A 179 3.38 -0.39 14.00
CA VAL A 179 2.15 -0.87 13.34
C VAL A 179 1.05 0.20 13.35
N ILE A 180 0.88 0.91 14.46
CA ILE A 180 -0.07 2.02 14.59
C ILE A 180 0.27 3.15 13.63
N GLU A 181 1.55 3.56 13.58
CA GLU A 181 2.02 4.62 12.68
C GLU A 181 1.84 4.23 11.20
N CYS A 182 2.21 3.01 10.82
CA CYS A 182 1.96 2.48 9.47
C CYS A 182 0.46 2.52 9.11
N THR A 183 -0.40 2.20 10.08
CA THR A 183 -1.86 2.21 9.88
C THR A 183 -2.36 3.64 9.65
N GLN A 184 -1.88 4.62 10.41
CA GLN A 184 -2.27 6.02 10.23
C GLN A 184 -1.82 6.58 8.88
N GLU A 185 -0.61 6.24 8.43
CA GLU A 185 -0.13 6.66 7.11
C GLU A 185 -0.95 6.06 5.97
N MET A 186 -1.35 4.78 6.07
CA MET A 186 -2.26 4.19 5.08
C MET A 186 -3.62 4.90 5.03
N ILE A 187 -4.16 5.29 6.17
CA ILE A 187 -5.42 6.06 6.22
C ILE A 187 -5.24 7.41 5.55
N SER A 188 -4.15 8.12 5.87
CA SER A 188 -3.84 9.40 5.27
C SER A 188 -3.67 9.30 3.75
N LEU A 189 -2.99 8.25 3.26
CA LEU A 189 -2.87 7.97 1.84
C LEU A 189 -4.24 7.91 1.16
N TYR A 190 -5.15 7.10 1.69
CA TYR A 190 -6.46 6.90 1.08
C TYR A 190 -7.36 8.14 1.15
N GLU A 191 -7.22 8.98 2.18
CA GLU A 191 -7.91 10.29 2.24
C GLU A 191 -7.39 11.24 1.15
N VAL A 192 -6.09 11.27 0.92
CA VAL A 192 -5.49 12.09 -0.13
C VAL A 192 -5.89 11.57 -1.50
N MET A 193 -5.85 10.25 -1.72
CA MET A 193 -6.17 9.63 -3.01
C MET A 193 -7.57 9.95 -3.52
N ASP A 194 -8.55 10.11 -2.63
CA ASP A 194 -9.93 10.49 -3.00
C ASP A 194 -10.01 11.90 -3.60
N GLY A 195 -9.11 12.81 -3.17
CA GLY A 195 -9.05 14.19 -3.63
C GLY A 195 -8.11 14.45 -4.83
N VAL A 196 -7.32 13.46 -5.27
CA VAL A 196 -6.28 13.67 -6.28
C VAL A 196 -6.87 13.76 -7.69
N ASN A 197 -6.65 14.91 -8.34
CA ASN A 197 -6.96 15.10 -9.76
C ASN A 197 -5.73 14.76 -10.63
N ILE A 198 -5.69 13.52 -11.15
CA ILE A 198 -4.60 13.06 -12.03
C ILE A 198 -4.46 13.92 -13.29
N GLN A 199 -5.56 14.43 -13.83
CA GLN A 199 -5.53 15.22 -15.04
C GLN A 199 -4.78 16.53 -14.82
N GLN A 200 -5.04 17.19 -13.69
CA GLN A 200 -4.31 18.38 -13.28
C GLN A 200 -2.81 18.08 -13.08
N CYS A 201 -2.47 16.95 -12.44
CA CYS A 201 -1.07 16.54 -12.27
C CYS A 201 -0.37 16.34 -13.62
N LYS A 202 -1.03 15.66 -14.58
CA LYS A 202 -0.51 15.45 -15.93
C LYS A 202 -0.26 16.77 -16.65
N GLU A 203 -1.21 17.70 -16.59
CA GLU A 203 -1.08 19.02 -17.22
C GLU A 203 0.10 19.83 -16.69
N ILE A 204 0.32 19.78 -15.37
CA ILE A 204 1.46 20.45 -14.72
C ILE A 204 2.79 19.84 -15.20
N ILE A 205 2.90 18.51 -15.17
CA ILE A 205 4.11 17.79 -15.61
C ILE A 205 4.41 18.07 -17.09
N SER A 206 3.39 17.98 -17.95
CA SER A 206 3.55 18.29 -19.38
C SER A 206 4.00 19.73 -19.61
N ARG A 207 3.50 20.69 -18.83
CA ARG A 207 3.95 22.09 -18.91
C ARG A 207 5.41 22.23 -18.52
N MET A 208 5.83 21.65 -17.40
CA MET A 208 7.22 21.72 -16.93
C MET A 208 8.20 21.14 -17.95
N ILE A 209 7.85 20.02 -18.58
CA ILE A 209 8.70 19.37 -19.58
C ILE A 209 8.79 20.21 -20.86
N LYS A 210 7.66 20.80 -21.30
CA LYS A 210 7.63 21.70 -22.47
C LYS A 210 8.47 22.96 -22.24
N THR A 211 8.37 23.60 -21.07
CA THR A 211 9.21 24.76 -20.72
C THR A 211 10.69 24.41 -20.72
N ARG A 212 11.07 23.28 -20.10
CA ARG A 212 12.48 22.84 -20.09
C ARG A 212 13.04 22.56 -21.48
N ASN A 213 12.21 22.11 -22.42
CA ASN A 213 12.62 21.88 -23.80
C ASN A 213 12.69 23.18 -24.62
N ALA A 214 12.02 24.25 -24.18
CA ALA A 214 12.09 25.57 -24.82
C ALA A 214 13.37 26.34 -24.43
N ASP A 215 13.97 26.03 -23.27
CA ASP A 215 15.21 26.63 -22.77
C ASP A 215 16.49 25.97 -23.34
N LYS A 216 16.37 24.94 -24.19
CA LYS A 216 17.49 24.27 -24.90
C LYS A 216 17.55 24.69 -26.36
#